data_AF-A0A1A7XA06-F1
#
_entry.id   AF-A0A1A7XA06-F1
#
_cell.length_a   1.000
_cell.length_b   1.000
_cell.length_c   1.000
_cell.angle_alpha   90.00
_cell.angle_beta   90.00
_cell.angle_gamma   90.00
#
_symmetry.space_group_name_H-M   'P 1'
#
loop_
_entity.id
_entity.type
_entity.pdbx_description
1 polymer ?
#
loop_
_entity_poly.entity_id
_entity_poly.type
_entity_poly.pdbx_seq_one_letter_code
_entity_poly.pdbx_strand_id
1 'polypeptide(L)' 'MNRVYQNRMFFPRMGTAPFFKVTVFDQEHFQGKCLEFTSECCNIYECGMDNIRSIRVESGAWVGFEHHDFQ' A
#
# COMPACT_ATOMS: atom_id res chain seq x y z
N MET A 1 2.19 15.81 8.96
CA MET A 1 0.73 15.97 8.63
C MET A 1 0.55 16.88 7.42
N ASN A 2 0.15 16.38 6.25
CA ASN A 2 -0.94 16.95 5.42
C ASN A 2 -1.10 16.29 4.04
N ARG A 3 -2.01 15.31 4.01
CA ARG A 3 -2.95 14.93 2.92
C ARG A 3 -2.37 14.37 1.61
N VAL A 4 -2.68 13.08 1.39
CA VAL A 4 -2.81 12.50 0.05
C VAL A 4 -4.19 12.86 -0.50
N TYR A 5 -4.23 13.51 -1.66
CA TYR A 5 -5.48 13.75 -2.37
C TYR A 5 -5.98 12.43 -2.95
N GLN A 6 -7.09 11.91 -2.43
CA GLN A 6 -7.97 11.10 -3.27
C GLN A 6 -8.57 12.05 -4.31
N ASN A 7 -7.98 12.07 -5.51
CA ASN A 7 -8.72 12.52 -6.69
C ASN A 7 -10.01 11.70 -6.72
N ARG A 8 -11.15 12.38 -6.53
CA ARG A 8 -12.49 11.81 -6.55
C ARG A 8 -12.76 11.16 -7.91
N MET A 9 -12.28 9.94 -8.12
CA MET A 9 -12.90 9.04 -9.08
C MET A 9 -13.95 8.25 -8.30
N PHE A 10 -15.18 8.72 -8.41
CA PHE A 10 -16.38 8.11 -7.83
C PHE A 10 -16.63 6.79 -8.57
N PHE A 11 -15.98 5.71 -8.16
CA PHE A 11 -16.30 4.37 -8.65
C PHE A 11 -17.45 3.81 -7.80
N PRO A 12 -18.61 3.48 -8.39
CA PRO A 12 -19.76 3.00 -7.63
C PRO A 12 -19.39 1.70 -6.91
N ARG A 13 -19.76 1.63 -5.63
CA ARG A 13 -19.57 0.46 -4.77
C ARG A 13 -20.20 -0.76 -5.45
N MET A 14 -19.38 -1.62 -6.03
CA MET A 14 -19.77 -2.96 -6.46
C MET A 14 -19.10 -3.98 -5.54
N GLY A 15 -19.84 -5.04 -5.22
CA GLY A 15 -19.62 -5.91 -4.07
C GLY A 15 -18.22 -6.55 -3.93
N THR A 16 -17.83 -6.67 -2.67
CA THR A 16 -17.11 -7.81 -2.05
C THR A 16 -15.70 -8.19 -2.53
N ALA A 17 -14.96 -7.28 -3.16
CA ALA A 17 -13.49 -7.34 -3.14
C ALA A 17 -12.94 -5.92 -2.91
N PRO A 18 -11.85 -5.75 -2.15
CA PRO A 18 -11.24 -4.44 -2.00
C PRO A 18 -10.78 -3.96 -3.39
N PHE A 19 -11.29 -2.81 -3.82
CA PHE A 19 -10.94 -2.16 -5.10
C PHE A 19 -9.43 -1.87 -5.22
N PHE A 20 -8.75 -1.83 -4.07
CA PHE A 20 -7.34 -1.56 -3.94
C PHE A 20 -6.72 -2.72 -3.17
N LYS A 21 -5.68 -3.32 -3.73
CA LYS A 21 -4.92 -4.40 -3.10
C LYS A 21 -3.44 -4.30 -3.48
N VAL A 22 -2.56 -4.23 -2.49
CA VAL A 22 -1.11 -4.25 -2.67
C VAL A 22 -0.47 -5.17 -1.63
N THR A 23 0.57 -5.87 -2.03
CA THR A 23 1.41 -6.66 -1.13
C THR A 23 2.85 -6.13 -1.19
N VAL A 24 3.44 -5.85 -0.03
CA VAL A 24 4.84 -5.43 0.08
C VAL A 24 5.67 -6.58 0.66
N PHE A 25 6.93 -6.68 0.23
CA PHE A 25 7.84 -7.78 0.55
C PHE A 25 9.17 -7.24 1.06
N ASP A 26 9.77 -7.91 2.05
CA ASP A 26 11.07 -7.53 2.62
C ASP A 26 12.26 -7.95 1.74
N GLN A 27 12.05 -8.86 0.78
CA GLN A 27 13.04 -9.29 -0.20
C GLN A 27 12.66 -8.89 -1.63
N GLU A 28 13.64 -8.96 -2.52
CA GLU A 28 13.46 -8.75 -3.95
C GLU A 28 12.67 -9.92 -4.55
N HIS A 29 12.16 -9.75 -5.78
CA HIS A 29 11.43 -10.80 -6.51
C HIS A 29 10.21 -11.38 -5.79
N PHE A 30 9.54 -10.58 -4.94
CA PHE A 30 8.31 -10.95 -4.23
C PHE A 30 8.50 -12.13 -3.26
N GLN A 31 9.63 -12.16 -2.56
CA GLN A 31 9.97 -13.21 -1.60
C GLN A 31 10.02 -12.70 -0.16
N GLY A 32 10.20 -13.63 0.79
CA GLY A 32 10.37 -13.34 2.19
C GLY A 32 9.07 -13.01 2.93
N LYS A 33 9.18 -12.19 3.98
CA LYS A 33 8.05 -11.69 4.74
C LYS A 33 7.23 -10.76 3.85
N CYS A 34 5.90 -10.89 3.93
CA CYS A 34 5.00 -10.03 3.18
C CYS A 34 3.87 -9.47 4.06
N LEU A 35 3.36 -8.32 3.67
CA LEU A 35 2.18 -7.69 4.24
C LEU A 35 1.23 -7.25 3.13
N GLU A 36 -0.05 -7.59 3.28
CA GLU A 36 -1.11 -7.23 2.36
C GLU A 36 -1.89 -6.02 2.89
N PHE A 37 -2.12 -5.04 2.02
CA PHE A 37 -2.90 -3.85 2.31
C PHE A 37 -4.06 -3.73 1.33
N THR A 38 -5.24 -3.50 1.90
CA THR A 38 -6.48 -3.26 1.16
C THR A 38 -7.03 -1.85 1.42
N SER A 39 -6.29 -1.07 2.21
CA SER A 39 -6.59 0.30 2.64
C SER A 39 -5.27 1.02 2.94
N GLU A 40 -5.35 2.33 3.17
CA GLU A 40 -4.19 3.14 3.52
C GLU A 40 -3.49 2.67 4.80
N CYS A 41 -2.16 2.81 4.83
CA CYS A 41 -1.31 2.52 5.97
C CYS A 41 -0.43 3.75 6.22
N CYS A 42 -0.48 4.31 7.42
CA CYS A 42 0.30 5.49 7.78
C CYS A 42 1.77 5.16 8.06
N ASN A 43 2.05 3.96 8.57
CA ASN A 43 3.39 3.56 8.96
C ASN A 43 3.59 2.04 8.77
N ILE A 44 4.41 1.68 7.79
CA ILE A 44 4.68 0.28 7.44
C ILE A 44 5.53 -0.41 8.53
N TYR A 45 6.34 0.36 9.27
CA TYR A 45 7.12 -0.16 10.40
C TYR A 45 6.24 -0.64 11.55
N GLU A 46 5.14 0.07 11.84
CA GLU A 46 4.17 -0.32 12.87
C GLU A 46 3.40 -1.60 12.50
N CYS A 47 3.26 -1.87 11.19
CA CYS A 47 2.74 -3.15 10.71
C CYS A 47 3.77 -4.28 10.77
N GLY A 48 4.98 -4.01 11.27
CA GLY A 48 6.03 -4.97 11.51
C GLY A 48 6.93 -5.22 10.30
N MET A 49 7.07 -4.26 9.38
CA MET A 49 7.95 -4.39 8.22
C MET A 49 9.07 -3.36 8.28
N ASP A 50 10.31 -3.83 8.45
CA ASP A 50 11.48 -2.98 8.64
C ASP A 50 12.07 -2.47 7.32
N ASN A 51 11.93 -3.26 6.25
CA ASN A 51 12.43 -2.91 4.92
C ASN A 51 11.48 -3.45 3.85
N ILE A 52 11.37 -2.72 2.75
CA ILE A 52 10.62 -3.15 1.57
C ILE A 52 11.60 -3.22 0.40
N ARG A 53 11.64 -4.37 -0.27
CA ARG A 53 12.52 -4.60 -1.43
C ARG A 53 11.77 -4.98 -2.69
N SER A 54 10.50 -5.37 -2.57
CA SER A 54 9.63 -5.49 -3.73
C SER A 54 8.16 -5.26 -3.36
N ILE A 55 7.36 -4.82 -4.34
CA ILE A 55 5.94 -4.45 -4.15
C ILE A 55 5.13 -5.02 -5.31
N ARG A 56 4.04 -5.74 -5.00
CA ARG A 56 3.09 -6.27 -5.98
C ARG A 56 1.75 -5.58 -5.83
N VAL A 57 1.34 -4.85 -6.85
CA VAL A 57 -0.01 -4.28 -6.94
C VAL A 57 -0.94 -5.30 -7.60
N GLU A 58 -1.98 -5.72 -6.89
CA GLU A 58 -2.97 -6.67 -7.37
C GLU A 58 -4.22 -5.97 -7.90
N SER A 59 -4.60 -4.83 -7.30
CA SER A 59 -5.69 -3.97 -7.79
C SER A 59 -5.54 -2.51 -7.37
N GLY A 60 -6.09 -1.61 -8.19
CA GLY A 60 -6.11 -0.17 -7.93
C GLY A 60 -4.79 0.55 -8.27
N ALA A 61 -4.67 1.79 -7.82
CA ALA A 61 -3.45 2.59 -7.91
C ALA A 61 -2.99 2.97 -6.50
N TRP A 62 -1.69 2.82 -6.24
CA TRP A 62 -1.07 3.05 -4.93
C TRP A 62 0.03 4.09 -5.03
N VAL A 63 0.19 4.88 -3.97
CA VAL A 63 1.28 5.85 -3.83
C VAL A 63 2.07 5.46 -2.58
N GLY A 64 3.34 5.13 -2.75
CA GLY A 64 4.28 4.87 -1.66
C GLY A 64 5.14 6.10 -1.37
N PHE A 65 5.53 6.25 -0.11
CA PHE A 65 6.46 7.28 0.35
C PHE A 65 7.65 6.61 1.03
N GLU A 66 8.86 7.05 0.70
CA GLU A 66 10.11 6.44 1.19
C GLU A 66 10.41 6.85 2.63
N HIS A 67 10.17 8.12 2.98
CA HIS A 67 10.34 8.62 4.34
C HIS A 67 8.99 8.75 5.06
N HIS A 68 9.02 8.51 6.38
CA HIS A 68 7.97 9.03 7.25
C HIS A 68 7.87 10.55 7.05
N ASP A 69 6.64 11.08 6.98
CA ASP A 69 6.36 12.50 6.71
C ASP A 69 6.68 13.04 5.29
N PHE A 70 6.70 12.20 4.24
CA PHE A 70 6.68 12.65 2.84
C PHE A 70 7.95 13.39 2.35
N GLN A 71 9.13 13.07 2.89
CA GLN A 71 10.41 13.58 2.36
C GLN A 71 10.99 12.71 1.23
#